data_AF-A0A349NZJ8-F1
#
_entry.id   AF-A0A349NZJ8-F1
#
_cell.length_a   1.000
_cell.length_b   1.000
_cell.length_c   1.000
_cell.angle_alpha   90.00
_cell.angle_beta   90.00
_cell.angle_gamma   90.00
#
_symmetry.space_group_name_H-M   'P 1'
#
loop_
_entity.id
_entity.type
_entity.pdbx_description
1 polymer ?
#
loop_
_entity_poly.entity_id
_entity_poly.type
_entity_poly.pdbx_seq_one_letter_code
_entity_poly.pdbx_strand_id
1 'polypeptide(L)'
;MTDVQFNLEDKEFSTPAYSATTKKSKMIELVMKTGFVKDETQANYVLLGLSILFFVATVIVYLNMSGTGTSSGVTYLEDIPEEERAMIPAEILNQLPSRNK
;
A
#
# COMPACT_ATOMS: atom_id res chain seq x y z
N MET A 1 29.97 12.13 -64.93
CA MET A 1 29.35 11.18 -63.99
C MET A 1 30.45 10.70 -63.08
N THR A 2 30.43 11.10 -61.81
CA THR A 2 31.43 10.69 -60.81
C THR A 2 30.96 9.40 -60.17
N ASP A 3 31.73 8.33 -60.36
CA ASP A 3 31.49 7.04 -59.73
C ASP A 3 31.62 7.16 -58.21
N VAL A 4 30.54 6.84 -57.50
CA VAL A 4 30.52 6.78 -56.03
C VAL A 4 31.26 5.50 -55.63
N GLN A 5 32.51 5.63 -55.19
CA GLN A 5 33.27 4.52 -54.62
C GLN A 5 32.89 4.37 -53.14
N PHE A 6 32.26 3.24 -52.80
CA PHE A 6 32.03 2.84 -51.41
C PHE A 6 33.33 2.24 -50.87
N ASN A 7 34.01 2.97 -49.97
CA ASN A 7 35.13 2.42 -49.22
C ASN A 7 34.61 1.42 -48.19
N LEU A 8 34.94 0.14 -48.38
CA LEU A 8 34.63 -0.95 -47.44
C LEU A 8 35.37 -0.81 -46.09
N GLU A 9 36.27 0.16 -45.97
CA GLU A 9 36.97 0.49 -44.72
C GLU A 9 36.18 1.47 -43.84
N ASP A 10 35.08 2.05 -44.33
CA ASP A 10 34.20 2.93 -43.56
C ASP A 10 33.29 2.10 -42.63
N LYS A 11 33.91 1.40 -41.68
CA LYS A 11 33.24 0.66 -40.59
C LYS A 11 32.59 1.57 -39.54
N GLU A 12 32.45 2.86 -39.81
CA GLU A 12 31.89 3.82 -38.84
C GLU A 12 30.36 3.99 -38.96
N PHE A 13 29.72 3.50 -40.03
CA PHE A 13 28.29 3.78 -40.26
C PHE A 13 27.32 2.63 -39.91
N SER A 14 27.72 1.64 -39.11
CA SER A 14 26.81 0.55 -38.71
C SER A 14 27.00 0.09 -37.28
N THR A 15 26.82 1.02 -36.33
CA THR A 15 26.35 0.61 -35.00
C THR A 15 24.95 1.21 -34.80
N PRO A 16 23.90 0.39 -34.58
CA PRO A 16 22.63 0.94 -34.15
C PRO A 16 22.86 1.61 -32.80
N ALA A 17 22.71 2.94 -32.76
CA ALA A 17 22.84 3.78 -31.57
C ALA A 17 21.67 3.58 -30.58
N TYR A 18 21.23 2.34 -30.38
CA TYR A 18 20.40 1.95 -29.26
C TYR A 18 21.32 1.26 -28.25
N SER A 19 22.15 2.05 -27.55
CA SER A 19 22.61 1.58 -26.26
C SER A 19 21.35 1.46 -25.41
N ALA A 20 20.95 0.23 -25.09
CA ALA A 20 19.97 -0.03 -24.05
C ALA A 20 20.61 0.41 -22.72
N THR A 21 20.70 1.72 -22.49
CA THR A 21 21.17 2.29 -21.25
C THR A 21 20.10 1.92 -20.25
N THR A 22 20.36 0.86 -19.50
CA THR A 22 19.49 0.35 -18.46
C THR A 22 19.26 1.52 -17.52
N LYS A 23 18.06 2.12 -17.56
CA LYS A 23 17.74 3.29 -16.75
C LYS A 23 17.79 2.85 -15.30
N LYS A 24 18.90 3.17 -14.61
CA LYS A 24 19.06 2.88 -13.19
C LYS A 24 18.00 3.65 -12.41
N SER A 25 17.27 2.94 -11.55
CA SER A 25 16.24 3.54 -10.71
C SER A 25 16.88 4.44 -9.66
N LYS A 26 16.44 5.70 -9.59
CA LYS A 26 16.91 6.65 -8.57
C LYS A 26 16.64 6.18 -7.14
N MET A 27 15.59 5.36 -6.94
CA MET A 27 15.31 4.77 -5.62
C MET A 27 16.37 3.74 -5.22
N ILE A 28 16.85 2.93 -6.17
CA ILE A 28 17.92 1.95 -5.92
C ILE A 28 19.21 2.69 -5.57
N GLU A 29 19.53 3.77 -6.29
CA GLU A 29 20.69 4.61 -5.99
C GLU A 29 20.61 5.22 -4.59
N LEU A 30 19.42 5.68 -4.18
CA LEU A 30 19.21 6.24 -2.83
C LEU A 30 19.40 5.18 -1.74
N VAL A 31 18.92 3.95 -1.96
CA VAL A 31 19.12 2.83 -1.04
C VAL A 31 20.60 2.43 -0.96
N MET A 32 21.31 2.34 -2.08
CA MET A 32 22.74 2.05 -2.07
C MET A 32 23.55 3.16 -1.37
N LYS A 33 23.13 4.44 -1.50
CA LYS A 33 23.75 5.57 -0.78
C LYS A 33 23.61 5.48 0.74
N THR A 34 22.63 4.76 1.27
CA THR A 34 22.53 4.53 2.73
C THR A 34 23.65 3.64 3.27
N GLY A 35 24.43 2.98 2.40
CA GLY A 35 25.57 2.14 2.77
C GLY A 35 25.20 0.75 3.30
N PHE A 36 23.91 0.47 3.50
CA PHE A 36 23.42 -0.83 3.93
C PHE A 36 23.51 -1.91 2.85
N VAL A 37 23.61 -1.50 1.59
CA VAL A 37 23.40 -2.39 0.44
C VAL A 37 24.46 -2.10 -0.61
N LYS A 38 25.23 -3.13 -0.99
CA LYS A 38 26.39 -2.99 -1.89
C LYS A 38 26.04 -3.23 -3.35
N ASP A 39 24.97 -3.98 -3.60
CA ASP A 39 24.55 -4.41 -4.93
C ASP A 39 23.11 -3.96 -5.25
N GLU A 40 22.85 -3.67 -6.53
CA GLU A 40 21.53 -3.24 -7.01
C GLU A 40 20.46 -4.30 -6.83
N THR A 41 20.81 -5.58 -7.01
CA THR A 41 19.90 -6.71 -6.77
C THR A 41 19.50 -6.79 -5.32
N GLN A 42 20.45 -6.62 -4.40
CA GLN A 42 20.19 -6.59 -2.97
C GLN A 42 19.32 -5.39 -2.59
N ALA A 43 19.52 -4.22 -3.21
CA ALA A 43 18.69 -3.05 -2.97
C ALA A 43 17.24 -3.27 -3.43
N ASN A 44 17.04 -3.98 -4.54
CA ASN A 44 15.71 -4.37 -5.00
C ASN A 44 15.00 -5.30 -4.00
N TYR A 45 15.72 -6.29 -3.45
CA TYR A 45 15.16 -7.17 -2.41
C TYR A 45 14.84 -6.43 -1.11
N VAL A 46 15.67 -5.47 -0.70
CA VAL A 46 15.41 -4.63 0.48
C VAL A 46 14.17 -3.77 0.27
N LEU A 47 14.04 -3.13 -0.89
CA LEU A 47 12.86 -2.34 -1.23
C LEU A 47 11.59 -3.21 -1.27
N LEU A 48 11.69 -4.41 -1.84
CA LEU A 48 10.59 -5.37 -1.86
C LEU A 48 10.19 -5.78 -0.43
N GLY A 49 11.16 -6.13 0.42
CA GLY A 49 10.90 -6.48 1.82
C GLY A 49 10.26 -5.33 2.61
N LEU A 50 10.74 -4.11 2.43
CA LEU A 50 10.19 -2.90 3.06
C LEU A 50 8.74 -2.66 2.60
N SER A 51 8.46 -2.85 1.32
CA SER A 51 7.11 -2.68 0.76
C SER A 51 6.11 -3.68 1.36
N ILE A 52 6.50 -4.95 1.51
CA ILE A 52 5.67 -5.99 2.12
C ILE A 52 5.43 -5.67 3.60
N LEU A 53 6.47 -5.24 4.33
CA LEU A 53 6.35 -4.86 5.74
C LEU A 53 5.31 -3.75 5.94
N PHE A 54 5.42 -2.67 5.16
CA PHE A 54 4.47 -1.56 5.23
C PHE A 54 3.07 -1.96 4.79
N PHE A 55 2.95 -2.83 3.80
CA PHE A 55 1.66 -3.35 3.37
C PHE A 55 0.98 -4.13 4.49
N VAL A 56 1.68 -5.06 5.15
CA VAL A 56 1.16 -5.82 6.29
C VAL A 56 0.79 -4.90 7.45
N ALA A 57 1.66 -3.95 7.80
CA ALA A 57 1.37 -2.97 8.85
C ALA A 57 0.11 -2.16 8.54
N THR A 58 -0.07 -1.74 7.29
CA THR A 58 -1.27 -1.02 6.83
C THR A 58 -2.52 -1.88 6.96
N VAL A 59 -2.45 -3.16 6.57
CA VAL A 59 -3.57 -4.10 6.72
C VAL A 59 -3.94 -4.28 8.20
N ILE A 60 -2.96 -4.45 9.08
CA ILE A 60 -3.20 -4.58 10.52
C ILE A 60 -3.86 -3.32 11.05
N VAL A 61 -3.32 -2.13 10.74
CA VAL A 61 -3.90 -0.86 11.18
C VAL A 61 -5.31 -0.69 10.63
N TYR A 62 -5.54 -1.01 9.35
CA TYR A 62 -6.85 -0.94 8.73
C TYR A 62 -7.85 -1.88 9.42
N LEU A 63 -7.48 -3.14 9.71
CA LEU A 63 -8.36 -4.07 10.41
C LEU A 63 -8.65 -3.65 11.85
N ASN A 64 -7.69 -3.02 12.54
CA ASN A 64 -7.89 -2.50 13.89
C ASN A 64 -8.73 -1.20 13.90
N MET A 65 -8.57 -0.33 12.89
CA MET A 65 -9.31 0.93 12.78
C MET A 65 -10.72 0.73 12.22
N SER A 66 -10.85 -0.10 11.19
CA SER A 66 -12.12 -0.54 10.64
C SER A 66 -12.73 -1.67 11.46
N GLY A 67 -12.40 -1.71 12.77
CA GLY A 67 -12.91 -2.68 13.71
C GLY A 67 -14.35 -3.00 13.37
N THR A 68 -14.63 -4.29 13.15
CA THR A 68 -15.97 -4.83 12.98
C THR A 68 -16.86 -4.11 13.96
N GLY A 69 -17.58 -3.11 13.49
CA GLY A 69 -18.53 -2.40 14.29
C GLY A 69 -19.49 -3.48 14.71
N THR A 70 -19.45 -3.87 16.00
CA THR A 70 -20.65 -4.30 16.69
C THR A 70 -21.72 -3.39 16.18
N SER A 71 -22.61 -3.94 15.35
CA SER A 71 -23.71 -3.22 14.71
C SER A 71 -24.17 -2.17 15.70
N SER A 72 -23.84 -0.90 15.46
CA SER A 72 -24.37 0.24 16.21
C SER A 72 -25.83 0.43 15.83
N GLY A 73 -26.58 -0.67 15.77
CA GLY A 73 -28.01 -0.71 15.76
C GLY A 73 -28.41 -0.10 17.08
N VAL A 74 -29.16 0.98 16.99
CA VAL A 74 -29.79 1.61 18.13
C VAL A 74 -30.60 0.53 18.84
N THR A 75 -30.23 0.19 20.08
CA THR A 75 -31.04 -0.70 20.93
C THR A 75 -32.21 0.13 21.45
N TYR A 76 -33.43 -0.24 21.07
CA TYR A 76 -34.62 0.44 21.55
C TYR A 76 -35.07 -0.14 22.88
N LEU A 77 -35.78 0.66 23.68
CA LEU A 77 -36.38 0.20 24.94
C LEU A 77 -37.27 -1.03 24.76
N GLU A 78 -37.94 -1.12 23.61
CA GLU A 78 -38.84 -2.22 23.26
C GLU A 78 -38.09 -3.53 22.94
N ASP A 79 -36.79 -3.47 22.62
CA ASP A 79 -35.98 -4.65 22.29
C ASP A 79 -35.45 -5.37 23.55
N ILE A 80 -35.51 -4.72 24.71
CA ILE A 80 -35.06 -5.28 25.99
C ILE A 80 -36.22 -6.06 26.64
N PRO A 81 -36.04 -7.33 27.05
CA PRO A 81 -37.05 -8.09 27.78
C PRO A 81 -37.46 -7.40 29.09
N GLU A 82 -38.74 -7.51 29.49
CA GLU A 82 -39.25 -6.84 30.71
C GLU A 82 -38.53 -7.27 31.99
N GLU A 83 -38.09 -8.53 32.05
CA GLU A 83 -37.31 -9.09 33.15
C GLU A 83 -35.94 -8.43 33.30
N GLU A 84 -35.30 -8.08 32.19
CA GLU A 84 -33.99 -7.42 32.16
C GLU A 84 -34.12 -5.92 32.44
N ARG A 85 -35.21 -5.28 32.01
CA ARG A 85 -35.50 -3.86 32.33
C ARG A 85 -35.59 -3.62 33.83
N ALA A 86 -36.11 -4.58 34.59
CA ALA A 86 -36.22 -4.49 36.05
C ALA A 86 -34.86 -4.53 36.76
N MET A 87 -33.82 -5.07 36.10
CA MET A 87 -32.45 -5.15 36.64
C MET A 87 -31.57 -3.97 36.19
N ILE A 88 -31.99 -3.20 35.19
CA ILE A 88 -31.23 -2.05 34.67
C ILE A 88 -31.61 -0.79 35.47
N PRO A 89 -30.62 -0.01 35.96
CA PRO A 89 -30.87 1.28 36.59
C PRO A 89 -31.69 2.22 35.69
N ALA A 90 -32.68 2.90 36.27
CA ALA A 90 -33.58 3.80 35.56
C ALA A 90 -32.84 4.92 34.79
N GLU A 91 -31.64 5.30 35.26
CA GLU A 91 -30.79 6.29 34.59
C GLU A 91 -30.33 5.84 33.19
N ILE A 92 -30.06 4.55 33.01
CA ILE A 92 -29.65 3.98 31.72
C ILE A 92 -30.88 3.79 30.80
N LEU A 93 -32.01 3.38 31.37
CA LEU A 93 -33.26 3.22 30.61
C LEU A 93 -33.74 4.55 30.01
N ASN A 94 -33.55 5.67 30.71
CA ASN A 94 -33.94 6.99 30.21
C ASN A 94 -33.03 7.51 29.07
N GLN A 95 -31.86 6.91 28.87
CA GLN A 95 -30.92 7.26 27.80
C GLN A 95 -31.20 6.47 26.50
N LEU A 96 -32.02 5.42 26.58
CA LEU A 96 -32.38 4.60 25.43
C LEU A 96 -33.54 5.26 24.65
N PRO A 97 -33.48 5.30 23.30
CA PRO A 97 -34.57 5.79 22.49
C PRO A 97 -35.75 4.80 22.52
N SER A 98 -36.97 5.34 22.49
CA SER A 98 -38.20 4.56 22.30
C SER A 98 -38.62 4.65 20.83
N ARG A 99 -39.03 3.52 20.26
CA ARG A 99 -39.50 3.46 18.87
C ARG A 99 -40.87 4.11 18.66
N ASN A 100 -41.61 4.38 19.74
CA ASN A 100 -43.01 4.82 19.71
C ASN A 100 -43.21 6.31 20.07
N LYS A 101 -42.14 7.12 20.10
CA LYS A 101 -42.18 8.56 20.36
C LYS A 101 -42.05 9.40 19.10
#